data_AF-A0A2A9EEA3-F1
#
_entry.id   AF-A0A2A9EEA3-F1
#
_cell.length_a   1.000
_cell.length_b   1.000
_cell.length_c   1.000
_cell.angle_alpha   90.00
_cell.angle_beta   90.00
_cell.angle_gamma   90.00
#
_symmetry.space_group_name_H-M   'P 1'
#
loop_
_entity.id
_entity.type
_entity.pdbx_description
1 polymer ?
#
loop_
_entity_poly.entity_id
_entity_poly.type
_entity_poly.pdbx_seq_one_letter_code
_entity_poly.pdbx_strand_id
1 'polypeptide(L)'
;MWRPERWIATLLTMPAIRSSALRCASVALAAILLTGCTSEAAPAPTAPATTAATPAVSPSPSPAVAAPSELAIEKITTPPRVPADLTTPGKVGSKAAVEYFVALYGYTLNTGDTSLLRGISTPTCEYCLELAEGIEEGHESDWSYAGEQTQIERIELHEAESSENRHTWIVATNTDPSLRTSPSGEQSTQPKESHTTALIAVWTGDEWKVGDRRGVRFADGAGS
;
A
#
# COMPACT_ATOMS: atom_id res chain seq x y z
N MET A 1 25.19 -9.53 8.08
CA MET A 1 24.73 -8.14 8.25
C MET A 1 23.57 -7.94 7.29
N TRP A 2 22.37 -8.26 7.76
CA TRP A 2 21.12 -8.30 7.01
C TRP A 2 20.51 -6.89 6.98
N ARG A 3 20.09 -6.42 5.80
CA ARG A 3 19.44 -5.11 5.61
C ARG A 3 17.96 -5.33 5.28
N PRO A 4 17.00 -4.91 6.14
CA PRO A 4 15.57 -5.16 5.98
C PRO A 4 14.92 -4.47 4.76
N GLU A 5 15.64 -3.62 4.04
CA GLU A 5 15.09 -2.69 3.03
C GLU A 5 14.86 -3.30 1.64
N ARG A 6 15.17 -4.59 1.43
CA ARG A 6 15.22 -5.18 0.08
C ARG A 6 14.06 -6.08 -0.32
N TRP A 7 13.17 -6.51 0.58
CA TRP A 7 12.16 -7.50 0.19
C TRP A 7 10.80 -6.91 -0.20
N ILE A 8 10.36 -5.79 0.38
CA ILE A 8 9.10 -5.15 -0.03
C ILE A 8 9.28 -4.33 -1.32
N ALA A 9 10.47 -3.77 -1.56
CA ALA A 9 10.77 -3.06 -2.81
C ALA A 9 10.91 -3.99 -4.03
N THR A 10 11.06 -5.30 -3.84
CA THR A 10 11.35 -6.26 -4.94
C THR A 10 10.09 -6.84 -5.60
N LEU A 11 8.89 -6.48 -5.14
CA LEU A 11 7.67 -6.74 -5.91
C LEU A 11 7.24 -5.58 -6.82
N LEU A 12 7.90 -4.42 -6.75
CA LEU A 12 7.57 -3.26 -7.60
C LEU A 12 8.77 -2.50 -8.20
N THR A 13 10.00 -2.99 -8.08
CA THR A 13 11.13 -2.43 -8.86
C THR A 13 11.92 -3.52 -9.58
N MET A 14 11.42 -3.95 -10.74
CA MET A 14 12.31 -4.47 -11.77
C MET A 14 13.22 -3.30 -12.21
N PRO A 15 14.56 -3.41 -12.12
CA PRO A 15 15.42 -2.45 -12.78
C PRO A 15 15.16 -2.59 -14.29
N ALA A 16 14.76 -1.49 -14.93
CA ALA A 16 14.75 -1.40 -16.38
C ALA A 16 16.10 -1.91 -16.89
N ILE A 17 16.07 -3.05 -17.58
CA ILE A 17 17.22 -3.59 -18.28
C ILE A 17 17.68 -2.47 -19.22
N ARG A 18 18.86 -1.91 -18.92
CA ARG A 18 19.53 -0.93 -19.76
C ARG A 18 19.87 -1.61 -21.07
N SER A 19 18.95 -1.54 -22.02
CA SER A 19 19.16 -1.85 -23.42
C SER A 19 20.32 -1.01 -23.91
N SER A 20 21.48 -1.62 -24.01
CA SER A 20 22.68 -1.02 -24.59
C SER A 20 22.44 -0.95 -26.10
N ALA A 21 21.84 0.13 -26.56
CA ALA A 21 21.67 0.41 -27.98
C ALA A 21 22.60 1.55 -28.42
N LEU A 22 23.29 1.24 -29.50
CA LEU A 22 24.37 1.92 -30.20
C LEU A 22 24.23 3.44 -30.39
N ARG A 23 25.41 4.07 -30.38
CA ARG A 23 25.75 5.41 -30.89
C ARG A 23 25.06 5.72 -32.22
N CYS A 24 24.56 6.96 -32.38
CA CYS A 24 24.61 7.69 -33.66
C CYS A 24 24.57 9.21 -33.46
N ALA A 25 25.66 9.84 -33.91
CA ALA A 25 25.82 11.16 -34.54
C ALA A 25 25.08 12.40 -34.02
N SER A 26 25.89 13.38 -33.62
CA SER A 26 25.59 14.81 -33.44
C SER A 26 25.22 15.49 -34.76
N VAL A 27 24.20 16.37 -34.74
CA VAL A 27 24.08 17.51 -35.67
C VAL A 27 23.53 18.71 -34.91
N ALA A 28 24.24 19.83 -35.04
CA ALA A 28 23.95 21.13 -34.45
C ALA A 28 23.08 22.00 -35.36
N LEU A 29 22.27 22.88 -34.76
CA LEU A 29 22.06 24.33 -35.04
C LEU A 29 20.61 24.73 -34.74
N ALA A 30 20.43 25.73 -33.89
CA ALA A 30 19.56 26.89 -34.17
C ALA A 30 19.67 27.90 -33.02
N ALA A 31 20.18 29.09 -33.34
CA ALA A 31 20.11 30.28 -32.52
C ALA A 31 18.96 31.15 -33.02
N ILE A 32 18.03 31.58 -32.15
CA ILE A 32 17.14 32.73 -32.41
C ILE A 32 16.93 33.49 -31.10
N LEU A 33 17.28 34.78 -31.15
CA LEU A 33 17.05 35.84 -30.17
C LEU A 33 15.55 36.15 -30.02
N LEU A 34 15.08 36.65 -28.87
CA LEU A 34 14.24 37.86 -28.77
C LEU A 34 13.97 38.24 -27.31
N THR A 35 14.06 39.55 -27.10
CA THR A 35 13.95 40.36 -25.90
C THR A 35 12.51 40.59 -25.43
N GLY A 36 12.31 40.89 -24.14
CA GLY A 36 11.05 41.48 -23.64
C GLY A 36 11.13 41.95 -22.20
N CYS A 37 11.55 43.20 -21.99
CA CYS A 37 11.44 43.93 -20.73
C CYS A 37 9.97 44.21 -20.38
N THR A 38 9.62 44.14 -19.10
CA THR A 38 8.54 44.99 -18.57
C THR A 38 8.93 45.53 -17.20
N SER A 39 8.92 46.86 -17.09
CA SER A 39 9.08 47.65 -15.87
C SER A 39 8.28 48.93 -16.11
N GLU A 40 7.32 49.22 -15.25
CA GLU A 40 6.68 50.53 -15.08
C GLU A 40 5.79 50.42 -13.82
N ALA A 41 6.27 50.81 -12.63
CA ALA A 41 6.29 52.14 -12.03
C ALA A 41 5.13 52.37 -11.03
N ALA A 42 5.52 52.76 -9.82
CA ALA A 42 4.67 53.25 -8.73
C ALA A 42 4.15 54.68 -9.05
N PRO A 43 3.17 55.22 -8.28
CA PRO A 43 3.57 55.95 -7.06
C PRO A 43 2.56 55.87 -5.88
N ALA A 44 3.08 56.21 -4.69
CA ALA A 44 2.37 56.43 -3.42
C ALA A 44 1.52 57.73 -3.44
N PRO A 45 0.64 57.97 -2.44
CA PRO A 45 1.06 58.81 -1.32
C PRO A 45 0.44 58.52 0.08
N THR A 46 1.31 58.59 1.08
CA THR A 46 1.29 59.24 2.42
C THR A 46 -0.02 59.74 3.10
N ALA A 47 -0.27 59.17 4.32
CA ALA A 47 -0.75 59.75 5.61
C ALA A 47 -2.19 60.37 5.72
N PRO A 48 -2.85 60.45 6.92
CA PRO A 48 -2.29 60.55 8.28
C PRO A 48 -2.97 59.73 9.41
N ALA A 49 -2.37 59.87 10.60
CA ALA A 49 -2.74 59.26 11.88
C ALA A 49 -3.98 59.89 12.53
N THR A 50 -4.78 59.06 13.22
CA THR A 50 -5.68 59.52 14.27
C THR A 50 -5.77 58.50 15.40
N THR A 51 -5.56 59.01 16.61
CA THR A 51 -5.62 58.40 17.94
C THR A 51 -7.00 57.80 18.22
N ALA A 52 -7.06 56.57 18.73
CA ALA A 52 -8.28 56.02 19.34
C ALA A 52 -7.93 55.37 20.69
N ALA A 53 -8.55 55.90 21.73
CA ALA A 53 -8.37 55.51 23.11
C ALA A 53 -9.01 54.14 23.41
N THR A 54 -8.37 53.48 24.37
CA THR A 54 -8.63 52.20 25.02
C THR A 54 -10.08 51.97 25.45
N PRO A 55 -10.57 50.74 25.28
CA PRO A 55 -11.30 50.07 26.36
C PRO A 55 -10.54 48.82 26.81
N ALA A 56 -10.46 48.63 28.13
CA ALA A 56 -9.81 47.50 28.77
C ALA A 56 -10.49 46.17 28.36
N VAL A 57 -9.75 45.31 27.67
CA VAL A 57 -10.17 43.96 27.33
C VAL A 57 -9.66 43.02 28.42
N SER A 58 -10.62 42.41 29.12
CA SER A 58 -10.45 41.30 30.06
C SER A 58 -9.55 40.20 29.46
N PRO A 59 -8.69 39.51 30.25
CA PRO A 59 -7.85 38.45 29.70
C PRO A 59 -8.73 37.30 29.18
N SER A 60 -8.90 37.24 27.86
CA SER A 60 -9.41 36.05 27.18
C SER A 60 -8.46 34.89 27.46
N PRO A 61 -8.94 33.68 27.79
CA PRO A 61 -8.08 32.52 27.84
C PRO A 61 -7.46 32.36 26.45
N SER A 62 -6.12 32.33 26.42
CA SER A 62 -5.36 31.98 25.23
C SER A 62 -5.94 30.67 24.69
N PRO A 63 -6.32 30.56 23.39
CA PRO A 63 -6.62 29.26 22.83
C PRO A 63 -5.33 28.46 22.94
N ALA A 64 -5.31 27.47 23.83
CA ALA A 64 -4.28 26.46 23.84
C ALA A 64 -4.18 25.96 22.40
N VAL A 65 -3.03 26.20 21.78
CA VAL A 65 -2.68 25.54 20.53
C VAL A 65 -2.76 24.06 20.86
N ALA A 66 -3.85 23.42 20.44
CA ALA A 66 -3.93 21.97 20.47
C ALA A 66 -2.75 21.51 19.64
N ALA A 67 -1.78 20.87 20.31
CA ALA A 67 -0.74 20.14 19.62
C ALA A 67 -1.44 19.26 18.56
N PRO A 68 -0.93 19.18 17.32
CA PRO A 68 -1.49 18.26 16.35
C PRO A 68 -1.54 16.89 17.04
N SER A 69 -2.74 16.34 17.19
CA SER A 69 -2.88 14.96 17.64
C SER A 69 -2.23 14.14 16.54
N GLU A 70 -0.99 13.73 16.79
CA GLU A 70 -0.32 12.71 16.01
C GLU A 70 -1.29 11.53 15.97
N LEU A 71 -1.87 11.28 14.80
CA LEU A 71 -2.84 10.22 14.62
C LEU A 71 -2.13 8.91 14.99
N ALA A 72 -2.38 8.42 16.19
CA ALA A 72 -1.88 7.14 16.62
C ALA A 72 -2.47 6.08 15.69
N ILE A 73 -1.63 5.47 14.88
CA ILE A 73 -2.03 4.38 14.00
C ILE A 73 -2.37 3.17 14.89
N GLU A 74 -3.63 2.72 14.82
CA GLU A 74 -4.13 1.64 15.67
C GLU A 74 -3.58 0.28 15.22
N LYS A 75 -3.27 -0.58 16.19
CA LYS A 75 -2.82 -1.95 15.96
C LYS A 75 -4.01 -2.87 15.69
N ILE A 76 -3.95 -3.62 14.60
CA ILE A 76 -4.98 -4.60 14.23
C ILE A 76 -4.74 -5.90 15.00
N THR A 77 -5.52 -6.15 16.04
CA THR A 77 -5.31 -7.32 16.92
C THR A 77 -6.46 -8.33 16.91
N THR A 78 -7.59 -7.97 16.31
CA THR A 78 -8.74 -8.87 16.19
C THR A 78 -8.69 -9.59 14.85
N PRO A 79 -8.66 -10.93 14.83
CA PRO A 79 -8.66 -11.68 13.57
C PRO A 79 -10.00 -11.54 12.84
N PRO A 80 -10.00 -11.45 11.50
CA PRO A 80 -11.21 -11.59 10.71
C PRO A 80 -11.88 -12.95 10.97
N ARG A 81 -13.22 -12.96 10.97
CA ARG A 81 -14.00 -14.18 11.12
C ARG A 81 -13.80 -15.09 9.90
N VAL A 82 -13.60 -16.39 10.16
CA VAL A 82 -13.57 -17.43 9.11
C VAL A 82 -14.90 -17.43 8.34
N PRO A 83 -14.90 -17.29 7.00
CA PRO A 83 -16.12 -17.30 6.20
C PRO A 83 -16.82 -18.66 6.25
N ALA A 84 -18.15 -18.66 6.30
CA ALA A 84 -18.94 -19.90 6.22
C ALA A 84 -18.89 -20.54 4.83
N ASP A 85 -18.61 -19.74 3.80
CA ASP A 85 -18.64 -20.16 2.40
C ASP A 85 -17.37 -20.90 1.94
N LEU A 86 -16.36 -21.09 2.80
CA LEU A 86 -15.13 -21.78 2.39
C LEU A 86 -15.39 -23.20 1.88
N THR A 87 -16.43 -23.86 2.36
CA THR A 87 -16.84 -25.21 1.91
C THR A 87 -17.89 -25.18 0.79
N THR A 88 -18.29 -23.99 0.32
CA THR A 88 -19.26 -23.84 -0.77
C THR A 88 -18.57 -24.09 -2.12
N PRO A 89 -19.01 -25.07 -2.92
CA PRO A 89 -18.39 -25.33 -4.21
C PRO A 89 -18.49 -24.14 -5.18
N GLY A 90 -17.56 -24.09 -6.13
CA GLY A 90 -17.58 -23.10 -7.21
C GLY A 90 -17.14 -21.70 -6.79
N LYS A 91 -17.62 -20.71 -7.55
CA LYS A 91 -17.12 -19.32 -7.50
C LYS A 91 -17.29 -18.68 -6.12
N VAL A 92 -18.42 -18.95 -5.45
CA VAL A 92 -18.75 -18.37 -4.13
C VAL A 92 -17.69 -18.71 -3.10
N GLY A 93 -17.40 -19.99 -2.86
CA GLY A 93 -16.41 -20.36 -1.86
C GLY A 93 -14.98 -19.99 -2.23
N SER A 94 -14.64 -20.07 -3.53
CA SER A 94 -13.32 -19.66 -3.99
C SER A 94 -13.05 -18.16 -3.77
N LYS A 95 -14.08 -17.32 -3.96
CA LYS A 95 -14.00 -15.88 -3.70
C LYS A 95 -13.85 -15.62 -2.20
N ALA A 96 -14.64 -16.32 -1.38
CA ALA A 96 -14.57 -16.21 0.08
C ALA A 96 -13.16 -16.54 0.61
N ALA A 97 -12.49 -17.56 0.04
CA ALA A 97 -11.11 -17.88 0.40
C ALA A 97 -10.12 -16.75 0.07
N VAL A 98 -10.25 -16.12 -1.10
CA VAL A 98 -9.42 -14.99 -1.51
C VAL A 98 -9.67 -13.75 -0.65
N GLU A 99 -10.93 -13.41 -0.41
CA GLU A 99 -11.30 -12.28 0.45
C GLU A 99 -10.78 -12.46 1.87
N TYR A 100 -10.88 -13.69 2.41
CA TYR A 100 -10.37 -14.00 3.74
C TYR A 100 -8.85 -13.91 3.82
N PHE A 101 -8.13 -14.44 2.83
CA PHE A 101 -6.67 -14.31 2.77
C PHE A 101 -6.20 -12.85 2.80
N VAL A 102 -6.87 -11.98 2.04
CA VAL A 102 -6.55 -10.54 2.03
C VAL A 102 -6.89 -9.88 3.37
N ALA A 103 -8.05 -10.19 3.95
CA ALA A 103 -8.47 -9.64 5.24
C ALA A 103 -7.51 -10.02 6.38
N LEU A 104 -6.84 -11.18 6.28
CA LEU A 104 -5.87 -11.65 7.28
C LEU A 104 -4.56 -10.86 7.28
N TYR A 105 -4.22 -10.15 6.19
CA TYR A 105 -2.91 -9.52 6.03
C TYR A 105 -2.60 -8.54 7.18
N GLY A 106 -3.50 -7.60 7.43
CA GLY A 106 -3.33 -6.61 8.50
C GLY A 106 -3.19 -7.24 9.88
N TYR A 107 -4.10 -8.15 10.24
CA TYR A 107 -4.04 -8.88 11.53
C TYR A 107 -2.72 -9.65 11.69
N THR A 108 -2.33 -10.42 10.68
CA THR A 108 -1.14 -11.27 10.73
C THR A 108 0.12 -10.43 10.87
N LEU A 109 0.26 -9.36 10.07
CA LEU A 109 1.40 -8.45 10.15
C LEU A 109 1.50 -7.76 11.51
N ASN A 110 0.38 -7.29 12.05
CA ASN A 110 0.36 -6.55 13.31
C ASN A 110 0.66 -7.48 14.51
N THR A 111 0.13 -8.69 14.52
CA THR A 111 0.22 -9.60 15.68
C THR A 111 1.39 -10.58 15.62
N GLY A 112 1.88 -10.91 14.43
CA GLY A 112 2.81 -12.00 14.20
C GLY A 112 2.14 -13.38 14.19
N ASP A 113 0.83 -13.47 14.43
CA ASP A 113 0.09 -14.74 14.37
C ASP A 113 -0.26 -15.09 12.92
N THR A 114 0.50 -16.01 12.34
CA THR A 114 0.35 -16.49 10.97
C THR A 114 -0.53 -17.73 10.85
N SER A 115 -1.07 -18.26 11.95
CA SER A 115 -1.76 -19.55 11.97
C SER A 115 -2.95 -19.59 11.00
N LEU A 116 -3.75 -18.52 10.98
CA LEU A 116 -4.90 -18.38 10.09
C LEU A 116 -4.47 -18.20 8.63
N LEU A 117 -3.42 -17.41 8.38
CA LEU A 117 -2.87 -17.20 7.03
C LEU A 117 -2.37 -18.52 6.44
N ARG A 118 -1.64 -19.32 7.23
CA ARG A 118 -1.20 -20.66 6.85
C ARG A 118 -2.38 -21.61 6.68
N GLY A 119 -3.41 -21.52 7.53
CA GLY A 119 -4.60 -22.38 7.48
C GLY A 119 -5.43 -22.23 6.21
N ILE A 120 -5.62 -20.99 5.72
CA ILE A 120 -6.32 -20.71 4.46
C ILE A 120 -5.45 -20.97 3.22
N SER A 121 -4.15 -21.26 3.40
CA SER A 121 -3.21 -21.49 2.31
C SER A 121 -2.99 -22.98 2.06
N THR A 122 -2.78 -23.37 0.82
CA THR A 122 -2.29 -24.72 0.52
C THR A 122 -0.83 -24.85 0.95
N PRO A 123 -0.34 -26.06 1.31
CA PRO A 123 1.06 -26.28 1.67
C PRO A 123 2.04 -26.05 0.51
N THR A 124 1.54 -25.86 -0.71
CA THR A 124 2.34 -25.58 -1.91
C THR A 124 2.28 -24.11 -2.32
N CYS A 125 1.57 -23.24 -1.59
CA CYS A 125 1.54 -21.80 -1.89
C CYS A 125 2.83 -21.14 -1.39
N GLU A 126 3.88 -21.17 -2.20
CA GLU A 126 5.19 -20.58 -1.85
C GLU A 126 5.05 -19.12 -1.40
N TYR A 127 4.32 -18.30 -2.16
CA TYR A 127 4.05 -16.90 -1.78
C TYR A 127 3.41 -16.77 -0.39
N CYS A 128 2.42 -17.60 -0.08
CA CYS A 128 1.71 -17.53 1.20
C CYS A 128 2.62 -17.91 2.37
N LEU A 129 3.48 -18.91 2.16
CA LEU A 129 4.41 -19.41 3.16
C LEU A 129 5.55 -18.42 3.39
N GLU A 130 6.15 -17.88 2.33
CA GLU A 130 7.17 -16.83 2.43
C GLU A 130 6.63 -15.58 3.13
N LEU A 131 5.37 -15.21 2.87
CA LEU A 131 4.73 -14.10 3.57
C LEU A 131 4.60 -14.38 5.08
N ALA A 132 4.16 -15.57 5.46
CA ALA A 132 4.08 -15.95 6.87
C ALA A 132 5.46 -15.95 7.55
N GLU A 133 6.45 -16.58 6.91
CA GLU A 133 7.83 -16.66 7.41
C GLU A 133 8.45 -15.28 7.58
N GLY A 134 8.31 -14.38 6.59
CA GLY A 134 8.84 -13.02 6.69
C GLY A 134 8.20 -12.19 7.81
N ILE A 135 6.92 -12.44 8.12
CA ILE A 135 6.24 -11.80 9.26
C ILE A 135 6.76 -12.38 10.58
N GLU A 136 6.86 -13.71 10.69
CA GLU A 136 7.42 -14.40 11.86
C GLU A 136 8.83 -13.89 12.16
N GLU A 137 9.73 -13.88 11.17
CA GLU A 137 11.10 -13.38 11.30
C GLU A 137 11.17 -11.93 11.77
N GLY A 138 10.25 -11.08 11.28
CA GLY A 138 10.14 -9.69 11.70
C GLY A 138 9.84 -9.56 13.19
N HIS A 139 8.82 -10.29 13.67
CA HIS A 139 8.44 -10.30 15.09
C HIS A 139 9.49 -10.97 15.98
N GLU A 140 10.12 -12.06 15.53
CA GLU A 140 11.25 -12.70 16.23
C GLU A 140 12.46 -11.77 16.36
N SER A 141 12.60 -10.83 15.43
CA SER A 141 13.65 -9.81 15.43
C SER A 141 13.24 -8.53 16.17
N ASP A 142 12.17 -8.54 16.99
CA ASP A 142 11.66 -7.41 17.77
C ASP A 142 11.15 -6.21 16.93
N TRP A 143 10.78 -6.42 15.67
CA TRP A 143 10.03 -5.39 14.92
C TRP A 143 8.59 -5.31 15.39
N SER A 144 8.02 -4.10 15.38
CA SER A 144 6.59 -3.92 15.62
C SER A 144 5.91 -3.15 14.50
N TYR A 145 4.66 -3.53 14.26
CA TYR A 145 3.82 -3.05 13.17
C TYR A 145 2.48 -2.58 13.74
N ALA A 146 1.99 -1.45 13.23
CA ALA A 146 0.65 -0.91 13.53
C ALA A 146 0.01 -0.38 12.25
N GLY A 147 -1.31 -0.55 12.08
CA GLY A 147 -2.03 -0.16 10.89
C GLY A 147 -1.99 -1.22 9.80
N GLU A 148 -1.82 -0.85 8.54
CA GLU A 148 -1.80 -1.77 7.40
C GLU A 148 -3.17 -2.44 7.15
N GLN A 149 -4.27 -1.70 7.38
CA GLN A 149 -5.62 -2.17 7.04
C GLN A 149 -5.74 -2.25 5.52
N THR A 150 -5.94 -3.46 5.00
CA THR A 150 -6.11 -3.71 3.56
C THR A 150 -7.59 -3.90 3.22
N GLN A 151 -8.09 -3.08 2.30
CA GLN A 151 -9.46 -3.10 1.82
C GLN A 151 -9.48 -3.55 0.35
N ILE A 152 -10.42 -4.43 -0.01
CA ILE A 152 -10.61 -4.85 -1.40
C ILE A 152 -11.48 -3.80 -2.10
N GLU A 153 -10.93 -3.15 -3.11
CA GLU A 153 -11.65 -2.20 -3.98
C GLU A 153 -12.39 -2.92 -5.10
N ARG A 154 -11.75 -3.97 -5.65
CA ARG A 154 -12.29 -4.76 -6.75
C ARG A 154 -11.78 -6.19 -6.64
N ILE A 155 -12.66 -7.13 -6.91
CA ILE A 155 -12.32 -8.54 -7.03
C ILE A 155 -13.12 -9.16 -8.18
N GLU A 156 -12.40 -9.65 -9.19
CA GLU A 156 -12.97 -10.13 -10.44
C GLU A 156 -12.40 -11.50 -10.80
N LEU A 157 -13.27 -12.40 -11.24
CA LEU A 157 -12.85 -13.73 -11.69
C LEU A 157 -12.23 -13.63 -13.08
N HIS A 158 -11.01 -14.12 -13.21
CA HIS A 158 -10.37 -14.30 -14.50
C HIS A 158 -10.74 -15.67 -15.09
N GLU A 159 -11.87 -15.70 -15.81
CA GLU A 159 -12.46 -16.93 -16.34
C GLU A 159 -11.51 -17.71 -17.26
N ALA A 160 -10.69 -17.01 -18.06
CA ALA A 160 -9.80 -17.63 -19.05
C ALA A 160 -8.70 -18.52 -18.43
N GLU A 161 -8.28 -18.24 -17.19
CA GLU A 161 -7.32 -19.06 -16.43
C GLU A 161 -7.98 -19.74 -15.23
N SER A 162 -9.29 -19.97 -15.32
CA SER A 162 -10.06 -20.67 -14.29
C SER A 162 -10.52 -22.04 -14.81
N SER A 163 -10.71 -22.95 -13.87
CA SER A 163 -11.23 -24.31 -14.08
C SER A 163 -12.11 -24.69 -12.88
N GLU A 164 -12.83 -25.80 -12.96
CA GLU A 164 -13.79 -26.23 -11.93
C GLU A 164 -13.26 -26.17 -10.49
N ASN A 165 -12.02 -26.61 -10.26
CA ASN A 165 -11.40 -26.71 -8.94
C ASN A 165 -10.26 -25.71 -8.72
N ARG A 166 -10.11 -24.73 -9.62
CA ARG A 166 -9.06 -23.70 -9.53
C ARG A 166 -9.55 -22.40 -10.15
N HIS A 167 -9.70 -21.36 -9.35
CA HIS A 167 -10.20 -20.05 -9.78
C HIS A 167 -9.15 -18.96 -9.58
N THR A 168 -8.90 -18.18 -10.63
CA THR A 168 -7.94 -17.08 -10.61
C THR A 168 -8.70 -15.76 -10.39
N TRP A 169 -8.47 -15.09 -9.27
CA TRP A 169 -9.13 -13.84 -8.91
C TRP A 169 -8.15 -12.67 -9.03
N ILE A 170 -8.48 -11.68 -9.85
CA ILE A 170 -7.77 -10.40 -9.89
C ILE A 170 -8.33 -9.53 -8.77
N VAL A 171 -7.45 -9.13 -7.85
CA VAL A 171 -7.80 -8.39 -6.64
C VAL A 171 -7.05 -7.06 -6.64
N ALA A 172 -7.80 -5.97 -6.64
CA ALA A 172 -7.28 -4.63 -6.40
C ALA A 172 -7.59 -4.22 -4.96
N THR A 173 -6.58 -3.76 -4.24
CA THR A 173 -6.67 -3.38 -2.83
C THR A 173 -6.14 -1.98 -2.58
N ASN A 174 -6.65 -1.34 -1.54
CA ASN A 174 -6.07 -0.16 -0.91
C ASN A 174 -5.62 -0.52 0.50
N THR A 175 -4.40 -0.15 0.84
CA THR A 175 -3.83 -0.34 2.18
C THR A 175 -3.65 1.01 2.84
N ASP A 176 -4.27 1.21 3.99
CA ASP A 176 -4.15 2.46 4.74
C ASP A 176 -2.73 2.66 5.31
N PRO A 177 -2.33 3.91 5.64
CA PRO A 177 -1.03 4.19 6.21
C PRO A 177 -0.73 3.34 7.45
N SER A 178 0.54 3.06 7.67
CA SER A 178 0.98 2.22 8.78
C SER A 178 2.24 2.75 9.44
N LEU A 179 2.58 2.19 10.59
CA LEU A 179 3.79 2.49 11.33
C LEU A 179 4.60 1.21 11.51
N ARG A 180 5.90 1.31 11.24
CA ARG A 180 6.87 0.27 11.56
C ARG A 180 7.86 0.82 12.56
N THR A 181 8.10 0.09 13.62
CA THR A 181 9.11 0.45 14.62
C THR A 181 10.19 -0.62 14.62
N SER A 182 11.43 -0.18 14.43
CA SER A 182 12.60 -1.05 14.48
C SER A 182 12.92 -1.47 15.92
N PRO A 183 13.78 -2.49 16.11
CA PRO A 183 14.22 -2.92 17.44
C PRO A 183 14.95 -1.82 18.23
N SER A 184 15.54 -0.83 17.54
CA SER A 184 16.16 0.34 18.18
C SER A 184 15.17 1.46 18.52
N GLY A 185 13.87 1.26 18.26
CA GLY A 185 12.83 2.25 18.49
C GLY A 185 12.67 3.29 17.37
N GLU A 186 13.36 3.14 16.24
CA GLU A 186 13.21 4.05 15.11
C GLU A 186 11.88 3.77 14.39
N GLN A 187 11.11 4.83 14.14
CA GLN A 187 9.80 4.73 13.52
C GLN A 187 9.83 5.15 12.06
N SER A 188 9.13 4.39 11.22
CA SER A 188 8.95 4.66 9.81
C SER A 188 7.47 4.54 9.44
N THR A 189 6.86 5.66 9.04
CA THR A 189 5.50 5.68 8.49
C THR A 189 5.51 5.15 7.07
N GLN A 190 4.64 4.19 6.79
CA GLN A 190 4.36 3.75 5.42
C GLN A 190 3.16 4.54 4.88
N PRO A 191 3.24 5.07 3.65
CA PRO A 191 2.12 5.78 3.05
C PRO A 191 0.98 4.82 2.67
N LYS A 192 -0.18 5.40 2.35
CA LYS A 192 -1.25 4.65 1.69
C LYS A 192 -0.75 4.09 0.36
N GLU A 193 -1.09 2.83 0.07
CA GLU A 193 -0.71 2.15 -1.17
C GLU A 193 -1.92 1.51 -1.85
N SER A 194 -1.92 1.49 -3.18
CA SER A 194 -2.85 0.71 -3.98
C SER A 194 -2.09 -0.42 -4.66
N HIS A 195 -2.60 -1.64 -4.59
CA HIS A 195 -1.98 -2.82 -5.17
C HIS A 195 -2.98 -3.60 -6.03
N THR A 196 -2.51 -4.27 -7.07
CA THR A 196 -3.33 -5.21 -7.83
C THR A 196 -2.55 -6.50 -8.03
N THR A 197 -3.16 -7.61 -7.65
CA THR A 197 -2.56 -8.94 -7.71
C THR A 197 -3.56 -9.97 -8.25
N ALA A 198 -3.07 -11.15 -8.63
CA ALA A 198 -3.93 -12.28 -8.94
C ALA A 198 -3.69 -13.40 -7.92
N LEU A 199 -4.73 -13.76 -7.17
CA LEU A 199 -4.70 -14.88 -6.22
C LEU A 199 -5.43 -16.07 -6.81
N ILE A 200 -4.86 -17.25 -6.67
CA ILE A 200 -5.46 -18.48 -7.18
C ILE A 200 -6.05 -19.27 -6.03
N ALA A 201 -7.36 -19.43 -6.01
CA ALA A 201 -8.07 -20.31 -5.09
C ALA A 201 -8.15 -21.73 -5.66
N VAL A 202 -7.94 -22.74 -4.83
CA VAL A 202 -7.93 -24.17 -5.18
C VAL A 202 -8.87 -24.92 -4.25
N TRP A 203 -9.70 -25.79 -4.82
CA TRP A 203 -10.56 -26.70 -4.06
C TRP A 203 -9.72 -27.90 -3.60
N THR A 204 -9.68 -28.17 -2.30
CA THR A 204 -8.92 -29.30 -1.73
C THR A 204 -9.71 -30.61 -1.67
N GLY A 205 -11.00 -30.57 -1.99
CA GLY A 205 -11.95 -31.68 -1.84
C GLY A 205 -13.00 -31.41 -0.76
N ASP A 206 -12.67 -30.57 0.20
CA ASP A 206 -13.46 -30.21 1.38
C ASP A 206 -13.64 -28.70 1.56
N GLU A 207 -12.61 -27.90 1.25
CA GLU A 207 -12.66 -26.44 1.35
C GLU A 207 -11.86 -25.74 0.24
N TRP A 208 -12.12 -24.45 0.05
CA TRP A 208 -11.31 -23.58 -0.80
C TRP A 208 -10.15 -22.99 -0.02
N LYS A 209 -8.95 -23.07 -0.61
CA LYS A 209 -7.71 -22.48 -0.08
C LYS A 209 -7.01 -21.62 -1.13
N VAL A 210 -6.15 -20.70 -0.70
CA VAL A 210 -5.25 -19.98 -1.60
C VAL A 210 -4.07 -20.87 -1.95
N GLY A 211 -3.94 -21.17 -3.23
CA GLY A 211 -2.95 -22.07 -3.78
C GLY A 211 -1.69 -21.39 -4.30
N ASP A 212 -1.80 -20.16 -4.78
CA ASP A 212 -0.71 -19.45 -5.46
C ASP A 212 -1.05 -17.96 -5.65
N ARG A 213 -0.05 -17.16 -6.02
CA ARG A 213 -0.20 -15.78 -6.48
C ARG A 213 0.51 -15.59 -7.82
N ARG A 214 -0.17 -14.97 -8.78
CA ARG A 214 0.44 -14.50 -10.03
C ARG A 214 0.67 -13.00 -10.01
N GLY A 215 1.81 -12.60 -10.58
CA GLY A 215 2.02 -11.21 -10.98
C GLY A 215 1.04 -10.84 -12.08
N VAL A 216 0.32 -9.72 -11.91
CA VAL A 216 -0.59 -9.22 -12.93
C VAL A 216 0.24 -8.51 -14.00
N ARG A 217 0.34 -9.12 -15.18
CA ARG A 217 0.83 -8.41 -16.37
C ARG A 217 -0.36 -7.71 -16.99
N PHE A 218 -0.48 -6.40 -16.77
CA PHE A 218 -1.37 -5.60 -17.58
C PHE A 218 -0.83 -5.64 -19.01
N ALA A 219 -1.61 -6.14 -19.96
CA ALA A 219 -1.28 -5.95 -21.36
C ALA A 219 -1.38 -4.44 -21.62
N ASP A 220 -0.26 -3.81 -21.96
CA ASP A 220 -0.26 -2.43 -22.45
C ASP A 220 -1.20 -2.36 -23.66
N GLY A 221 -2.38 -1.76 -23.45
CA GLY A 221 -3.44 -1.71 -24.44
C GLY A 221 -4.11 -0.36 -24.43
N ALA A 222 -3.90 0.38 -25.53
CA ALA A 222 -4.53 1.62 -25.97
C ALA A 222 -3.82 2.93 -25.60
N GLY A 223 -2.90 3.33 -26.48
CA GLY A 223 -2.30 4.66 -26.52
C GLY A 223 -1.71 4.95 -27.90
N SER A 224 -2.56 5.01 -28.93
CA SER A 224 -2.39 5.78 -30.18
C SER A 224 -3.72 5.84 -30.91
#